data_AF-A0A7V4ID97-F1
#
_entry.id   AF-A0A7V4ID97-F1
#
_cell.length_a   1.000
_cell.length_b   1.000
_cell.length_c   1.000
_cell.angle_alpha   90.00
_cell.angle_beta   90.00
_cell.angle_gamma   90.00
#
_symmetry.space_group_name_H-M   'P 1'
#
loop_
_entity.id
_entity.type
_entity.pdbx_description
1 polymer ?
#
loop_
_entity_poly.entity_id
_entity_poly.type
_entity_poly.pdbx_seq_one_letter_code
_entity_poly.pdbx_strand_id
1 'polypeptide(L)'
;MNLAELQRKLLAAGRARPPAAAVPYAFEQRIMARLRGAPVSDAWADWARALWRAAAPCLAVALLLGVWTVAAPARPEPAPADFAQAFEATVFAAITLEGDPTW
;
A
#
# COMPACT_ATOMS: atom_id res chain seq x y z
N MET A 1 -1.90 -16.60 28.14
CA MET A 1 -0.75 -16.07 28.90
C MET A 1 -0.30 -14.77 28.24
N ASN A 2 -0.26 -13.65 28.96
CA ASN A 2 0.04 -12.34 28.36
C ASN A 2 1.56 -12.17 28.15
N LEU A 3 1.99 -12.31 26.90
CA LEU A 3 3.42 -12.24 26.51
C LEU A 3 4.04 -10.87 26.81
N ALA A 4 3.27 -9.78 26.65
CA ALA A 4 3.76 -8.43 26.89
C ALA A 4 4.06 -8.19 28.38
N GLU A 5 3.20 -8.72 29.27
CA GLU A 5 3.42 -8.61 30.71
C GLU A 5 4.63 -9.44 31.17
N LEU A 6 4.81 -10.63 30.62
CA LEU A 6 5.97 -11.48 30.90
C LEU A 6 7.27 -10.81 30.46
N GLN A 7 7.31 -10.27 29.23
CA GLN A 7 8.47 -9.55 28.71
C GLN A 7 8.83 -8.35 29.59
N ARG A 8 7.84 -7.57 30.04
CA ARG A 8 8.06 -6.44 30.95
C ARG A 8 8.67 -6.87 32.28
N LYS A 9 8.17 -7.95 32.89
CA LYS A 9 8.70 -8.48 34.16
C LYS A 9 10.13 -9.00 34.01
N LEU A 10 10.45 -9.69 32.92
CA LEU A 10 11.80 -10.18 32.64
C LEU A 10 12.80 -9.05 32.41
N LEU A 11 12.41 -8.00 31.68
CA LEU A 11 13.26 -6.83 31.47
C LEU A 11 13.53 -6.07 32.77
N ALA A 12 12.51 -5.91 33.63
CA ALA A 12 12.67 -5.28 34.93
C ALA A 12 13.62 -6.08 35.83
N ALA A 13 13.45 -7.41 35.89
CA ALA A 13 14.33 -8.29 36.66
C ALA A 13 15.78 -8.30 36.15
N GLY A 14 15.97 -8.24 34.82
CA GLY A 14 17.30 -8.15 34.21
C GLY A 14 18.01 -6.83 34.54
N ARG A 15 17.29 -5.69 34.46
CA ARG A 15 17.85 -4.36 34.76
C ARG A 15 18.22 -4.17 36.23
N ALA A 16 17.54 -4.87 37.14
CA ALA A 16 17.82 -4.82 38.57
C ALA A 16 19.10 -5.58 38.97
N ARG A 17 19.67 -6.42 38.08
CA ARG A 17 20.92 -7.14 38.34
C ARG A 17 22.13 -6.34 37.83
N PRO A 18 23.18 -6.15 38.66
CA PRO A 18 24.41 -5.51 38.21
C PRO A 18 25.11 -6.37 37.15
N PRO A 19 25.87 -5.75 36.22
CA PRO A 19 26.62 -6.49 35.21
C PRO A 19 27.67 -7.37 35.90
N ALA A 20 27.50 -8.68 35.77
CA ALA A 20 28.43 -9.67 36.30
C ALA A 20 29.13 -10.37 35.12
N ALA A 21 30.46 -10.49 35.19
CA ALA A 21 31.24 -11.26 34.22
C ALA A 21 31.02 -12.78 34.36
N ALA A 22 30.38 -13.22 35.45
CA ALA A 22 30.07 -14.61 35.71
C ALA A 22 28.90 -15.06 34.84
N VAL A 23 29.22 -15.71 33.73
CA VAL A 23 28.25 -16.37 32.86
C VAL A 23 28.12 -17.84 33.28
N PRO A 24 26.91 -18.40 33.40
CA PRO A 24 26.73 -19.82 33.71
C PRO A 24 27.49 -20.72 32.74
N TYR A 25 28.06 -21.81 33.28
CA TYR A 25 28.79 -22.80 32.50
C TYR A 25 27.97 -23.27 31.27
N ALA A 26 28.62 -23.32 30.11
CA ALA A 26 28.04 -23.67 28.82
C ALA A 26 26.91 -22.74 28.30
N PHE A 27 26.76 -21.53 28.82
CA PHE A 27 25.83 -20.54 28.27
C PHE A 27 26.04 -20.31 26.77
N GLU A 28 27.29 -20.07 26.36
CA GLU A 28 27.63 -19.86 24.95
C GLU A 28 27.23 -21.07 24.09
N GLN A 29 27.51 -22.29 24.55
CA GLN A 29 27.13 -23.51 23.84
C GLN A 29 25.61 -23.63 23.71
N ARG A 30 24.84 -23.26 24.74
CA ARG A 30 23.36 -23.26 24.71
C ARG A 30 22.80 -22.20 23.76
N ILE A 31 23.39 -21.01 23.74
CA ILE A 31 22.99 -19.93 22.83
C ILE A 31 23.31 -20.34 21.38
N MET A 32 24.51 -20.84 21.12
CA MET A 32 24.93 -21.31 19.80
C MET A 32 24.12 -22.51 19.31
N ALA A 33 23.68 -23.41 20.20
CA ALA A 33 22.77 -24.49 19.85
C ALA A 33 21.38 -23.98 19.45
N ARG A 34 20.86 -22.96 20.16
CA ARG A 34 19.58 -22.33 19.82
C ARG A 34 19.65 -21.52 18.53
N LEU A 35 20.75 -20.83 18.27
CA LEU A 35 20.97 -20.09 17.01
C LEU A 35 21.05 -21.04 15.82
N ARG A 36 21.77 -22.17 15.96
CA ARG A 36 21.86 -23.20 14.92
C ARG A 36 20.53 -23.93 14.69
N GLY A 37 19.71 -24.10 15.73
CA GLY A 37 18.39 -24.71 15.64
C GLY A 37 17.27 -23.73 15.31
N ALA A 38 17.54 -22.44 15.20
CA ALA A 38 16.53 -21.46 14.82
C ALA A 38 16.12 -21.73 13.37
N PRO A 39 14.81 -21.80 13.07
CA PRO A 39 14.37 -21.93 11.68
C PRO A 39 14.92 -20.72 10.92
N VAL A 40 15.66 -20.99 9.85
CA VAL A 40 16.10 -19.95 8.92
C VAL A 40 14.81 -19.30 8.40
N SER A 41 14.58 -18.05 8.79
CA SER A 41 13.51 -17.26 8.20
C SER A 41 13.80 -17.20 6.71
N ASP A 42 12.83 -17.66 5.93
CA ASP A 42 12.90 -17.59 4.48
C ASP A 42 12.71 -16.12 4.08
N ALA A 43 13.83 -15.40 4.05
CA ALA A 43 13.87 -13.99 3.69
C ALA A 43 13.22 -13.74 2.32
N TRP A 44 13.26 -14.73 1.42
CA TRP A 44 12.60 -14.65 0.13
C TRP A 44 11.08 -14.69 0.25
N ALA A 45 10.54 -15.55 1.12
CA ALA A 45 9.11 -15.60 1.39
C ALA A 45 8.60 -14.30 2.03
N ASP A 46 9.38 -13.70 2.94
CA ASP A 46 9.02 -12.42 3.57
C ASP A 46 9.05 -11.27 2.56
N TRP A 47 10.06 -11.23 1.68
CA TRP A 47 10.13 -10.28 0.57
C TRP A 47 8.99 -10.46 -0.44
N ALA A 48 8.72 -11.70 -0.84
CA ALA A 48 7.62 -12.02 -1.76
C ALA A 48 6.27 -11.58 -1.19
N ARG A 49 6.06 -11.80 0.11
CA ARG A 49 4.83 -11.39 0.80
C ARG A 49 4.70 -9.87 0.89
N ALA A 50 5.81 -9.16 1.14
CA ALA A 50 5.83 -7.70 1.13
C ALA A 50 5.53 -7.15 -0.28
N LEU A 51 6.14 -7.72 -1.31
CA LEU A 51 5.92 -7.33 -2.70
C LEU A 51 4.47 -7.57 -3.12
N TRP A 52 3.89 -8.70 -2.70
CA TRP A 52 2.51 -9.05 -3.01
C TRP A 52 1.50 -8.07 -2.40
N ARG A 53 1.78 -7.57 -1.19
CA ARG A 53 0.93 -6.55 -0.54
C ARG A 53 0.91 -5.22 -1.29
N ALA A 54 1.94 -4.91 -2.08
CA ALA A 54 1.98 -3.72 -2.92
C ALA A 54 1.39 -3.97 -4.32
N ALA A 55 1.64 -5.15 -4.90
CA ALA A 55 1.14 -5.52 -6.22
C ALA A 55 -0.39 -5.73 -6.23
N ALA A 56 -0.94 -6.35 -5.19
CA ALA A 56 -2.38 -6.64 -5.08
C ALA A 56 -3.29 -5.39 -5.21
N PRO A 57 -3.08 -4.28 -4.49
CA PRO A 57 -3.91 -3.09 -4.67
C PRO A 57 -3.72 -2.45 -6.05
N CYS A 58 -2.51 -2.46 -6.61
CA CYS A 58 -2.26 -1.94 -7.95
C CYS A 58 -3.02 -2.74 -9.03
N LEU A 59 -2.95 -4.07 -8.96
CA LEU A 59 -3.69 -4.96 -9.85
C LEU A 59 -5.20 -4.78 -9.70
N ALA A 60 -5.69 -4.64 -8.46
CA ALA A 60 -7.10 -4.42 -8.18
C ALA A 60 -7.61 -3.11 -8.80
N VAL A 61 -6.87 -2.01 -8.67
CA VAL A 61 -7.21 -0.72 -9.30
C VAL A 61 -7.19 -0.83 -10.82
N ALA A 62 -6.16 -1.46 -11.39
CA ALA A 62 -6.06 -1.64 -12.84
C ALA A 62 -7.23 -2.46 -13.41
N LEU A 63 -7.60 -3.56 -12.73
CA LEU A 63 -8.76 -4.37 -13.11
C LEU A 63 -10.07 -3.60 -12.95
N LEU A 64 -10.23 -2.85 -11.86
CA LEU A 64 -11.43 -2.04 -11.64
C LEU A 64 -11.61 -1.01 -12.76
N LEU A 65 -10.53 -0.31 -13.14
CA LEU A 65 -10.55 0.64 -14.24
C LEU A 65 -10.79 -0.04 -15.59
N GLY A 66 -10.18 -1.20 -15.83
CA GLY A 66 -10.41 -1.97 -17.05
C GLY A 66 -11.85 -2.50 -17.18
N VAL A 67 -12.45 -2.93 -16.07
CA VAL A 67 -13.88 -3.28 -16.04
C VAL A 67 -14.72 -2.03 -16.30
N TRP A 68 -14.34 -0.90 -15.70
CA TRP A 68 -15.05 0.37 -15.90
C TRP A 68 -15.02 0.83 -17.36
N THR A 69 -13.90 0.69 -18.08
CA THR A 69 -13.84 1.10 -19.50
C THR A 69 -14.74 0.26 -20.40
N VAL A 70 -14.94 -1.03 -20.08
CA VAL A 70 -15.82 -1.92 -20.85
C VAL A 70 -17.29 -1.76 -20.43
N ALA A 71 -17.55 -1.53 -19.15
CA ALA A 71 -18.91 -1.43 -18.61
C ALA A 71 -19.49 -0.01 -18.68
N ALA A 72 -18.64 1.02 -18.82
CA ALA A 72 -19.12 2.39 -18.99
C ALA A 72 -19.90 2.49 -20.30
N PRO A 73 -21.16 2.96 -20.28
CA PRO A 73 -21.88 3.22 -21.50
C PRO A 73 -21.06 4.20 -22.34
N ALA A 74 -20.86 3.88 -23.62
CA ALA A 74 -20.30 4.82 -24.56
C ALA A 74 -21.09 6.12 -24.41
N ARG A 75 -20.41 7.21 -24.02
CA ARG A 75 -21.00 8.54 -24.09
C ARG A 75 -21.53 8.65 -25.52
N PRO A 76 -22.81 9.03 -25.74
CA PRO A 76 -23.27 9.26 -27.09
C PRO A 76 -22.34 10.29 -27.70
N GLU A 77 -21.46 9.82 -28.58
CA GLU A 77 -20.59 10.68 -29.35
C GLU A 77 -21.56 11.49 -30.20
N PRO A 78 -21.63 12.82 -30.05
CA PRO A 78 -22.31 13.61 -31.07
C PRO A 78 -21.63 13.21 -32.38
N ALA A 79 -22.44 12.77 -33.36
CA ALA A 79 -21.99 12.39 -34.70
C ALA A 79 -20.87 13.35 -35.13
N PRO A 80 -19.76 12.86 -35.73
CA PRO A 80 -18.54 13.64 -35.93
C PRO A 80 -18.92 15.00 -36.47
N ALA A 81 -18.95 16.00 -35.59
CA ALA A 81 -19.36 17.32 -35.97
C ALA A 81 -18.27 17.77 -36.91
N ASP A 82 -18.65 18.03 -38.17
CA ASP A 82 -17.76 18.69 -39.11
C ASP A 82 -17.17 19.90 -38.37
N PHE A 83 -15.88 20.17 -38.53
CA PHE A 83 -15.20 21.22 -37.78
C PHE A 83 -15.97 22.55 -37.90
N ALA A 84 -16.62 22.78 -39.04
CA ALA A 84 -17.56 23.87 -39.28
C ALA A 84 -18.69 23.94 -38.23
N GLN A 85 -19.36 22.83 -37.92
CA GLN A 85 -20.44 22.77 -36.93
C GLN A 85 -19.94 23.01 -35.49
N ALA A 86 -18.76 22.47 -35.15
CA ALA A 86 -18.14 22.70 -33.84
C ALA A 86 -17.69 24.17 -33.68
N PHE A 87 -17.17 24.76 -34.75
CA PHE A 87 -16.77 26.16 -34.79
C PHE A 87 -17.98 27.09 -34.68
N GLU A 88 -19.02 26.87 -35.48
CA GLU A 88 -20.27 27.64 -35.43
C GLU A 88 -20.89 27.59 -34.03
N ALA A 89 -21.01 26.40 -33.43
CA ALA A 89 -21.53 26.25 -32.07
C ALA A 89 -20.71 27.03 -31.04
N THR A 90 -19.38 27.05 -31.18
CA THR A 90 -18.48 27.78 -30.27
C THR A 90 -18.60 29.30 -30.44
N VAL A 91 -18.67 29.78 -31.69
CA VAL A 91 -18.85 31.21 -31.99
C VAL A 91 -20.21 31.70 -31.49
N PHE A 92 -21.28 30.96 -31.77
CA PHE A 92 -22.60 31.32 -31.27
C PHE A 92 -22.64 31.28 -29.74
N ALA A 93 -22.08 30.27 -29.07
CA ALA A 93 -22.03 30.24 -27.61
C ALA A 93 -21.29 31.44 -27.01
N ALA A 94 -20.18 31.87 -27.61
CA ALA A 94 -19.46 33.08 -27.18
C ALA A 94 -20.30 34.34 -27.36
N ILE A 95 -21.02 34.47 -28.49
CA ILE A 95 -21.92 35.61 -28.75
C ILE A 95 -23.11 35.61 -27.79
N THR A 96 -23.68 34.44 -27.45
CA THR A 96 -24.79 34.37 -26.48
C THR A 96 -24.34 34.73 -25.07
N LEU A 97 -23.08 34.42 -24.70
CA LEU A 97 -22.46 34.86 -23.44
C LEU A 97 -22.24 36.37 -23.39
N GLU A 98 -21.94 36.98 -24.53
CA GLU A 98 -21.72 38.43 -24.66
C GLU A 98 -23.03 39.22 -24.84
N GLY A 99 -24.08 38.54 -25.31
CA GLY A 99 -25.43 39.08 -25.51
C GLY A 99 -26.37 38.94 -24.31
N ASP A 100 -25.90 38.45 -23.16
CA ASP A 100 -26.64 38.45 -21.89
C ASP A 100 -26.14 39.60 -20.98
N PRO A 101 -26.56 40.86 -21.22
CA PRO A 101 -26.34 41.93 -20.27
C PRO A 101 -27.25 41.66 -19.07
N THR A 102 -26.71 40.99 -18.06
CA THR A 102 -27.33 40.95 -16.74
C THR A 102 -27.21 42.33 -16.07
N TRP A 103 -28.08 43.25 -16.50
CA TRP A 103 -28.66 44.36 -15.73
C TRP A 103 -30.10 44.58 -16.20
#